data_AF-A0A957HPR2-F1
#
_entry.id   AF-A0A957HPR2-F1
#
_cell.length_a   1.000
_cell.length_b   1.000
_cell.length_c   1.000
_cell.angle_alpha   90.00
_cell.angle_beta   90.00
_cell.angle_gamma   90.00
#
_symmetry.space_group_name_H-M   'P 1'
#
loop_
_entity.id
_entity.type
_entity.pdbx_description
1 polymer ?
#
loop_
_entity_poly.entity_id
_entity_poly.type
_entity_poly.pdbx_seq_one_letter_code
_entity_poly.pdbx_strand_id
1 'polypeptide(L)'
;MMPKNNLRETIRLGLLAGVILLSISMIGMVEAFNERDIITDLFAMGQLVIFSTPLLAAYYLTRPQPEDDAQNAAQMILQGVIAGVMTAVPIFTLILVTLVWTNIRDFLVNVSPALIEILTFGMTPIVGGLVLMSVMAVMGIVGA
;
A
#
# COMPACT_ATOMS: atom_id res chain seq x y z
N MET A 1 27.26 11.86 -2.49
CA MET A 1 27.06 11.07 -1.25
C MET A 1 25.57 11.06 -0.95
N MET A 2 24.93 9.89 -0.91
CA MET A 2 23.56 9.78 -0.39
C MET A 2 23.55 10.21 1.07
N PRO A 3 22.70 11.16 1.51
CA PRO A 3 22.43 11.31 2.93
C PRO A 3 21.77 10.00 3.39
N LYS A 4 22.51 9.19 4.15
CA LYS A 4 22.07 7.87 4.67
C LYS A 4 20.81 7.97 5.55
N ASN A 5 20.40 9.17 5.95
CA ASN A 5 19.23 9.39 6.78
C ASN A 5 17.91 9.26 6.02
N ASN A 6 17.82 9.70 4.76
CA ASN A 6 16.53 9.73 4.03
C ASN A 6 16.03 8.33 3.66
N LEU A 7 16.93 7.38 3.38
CA LEU A 7 16.54 6.04 2.90
C LEU A 7 15.95 5.17 4.02
N ARG A 8 16.53 5.27 5.23
CA ARG A 8 16.00 4.57 6.42
C ARG A 8 14.66 5.15 6.84
N GLU A 9 14.52 6.47 6.74
CA GLU A 9 13.25 7.17 6.99
C GLU A 9 12.19 6.81 5.95
N THR A 10 12.57 6.74 4.67
CA THR A 10 11.70 6.30 3.57
C THR A 10 11.13 4.92 3.83
N ILE A 11 12.00 3.97 4.18
CA ILE A 11 11.60 2.59 4.50
C ILE A 11 10.68 2.58 5.72
N ARG A 12 11.02 3.34 6.78
CA ARG A 12 10.23 3.37 8.02
C ARG A 12 8.83 3.93 7.79
N LEU A 13 8.70 5.04 7.04
CA LEU A 13 7.42 5.66 6.73
C LEU A 13 6.60 4.81 5.76
N GLY A 14 7.22 4.24 4.73
CA GLY A 14 6.56 3.32 3.81
C GLY A 14 5.99 2.09 4.53
N LEU A 15 6.77 1.47 5.42
CA LEU A 15 6.31 0.37 6.26
C LEU A 15 5.20 0.80 7.24
N LEU A 16 5.32 1.97 7.86
CA LEU A 16 4.29 2.49 8.77
C LEU A 16 2.96 2.66 8.03
N ALA A 17 2.99 3.25 6.83
CA ALA A 17 1.82 3.39 5.97
C ALA A 17 1.22 2.03 5.59
N GLY A 18 2.08 1.04 5.30
CA GLY A 18 1.64 -0.34 5.02
C GLY A 18 0.99 -1.02 6.23
N VAL A 19 1.51 -0.81 7.44
CA VAL A 19 0.91 -1.33 8.68
C VAL A 19 -0.42 -0.66 8.98
N ILE A 20 -0.54 0.65 8.73
CA ILE A 20 -1.80 1.38 8.87
C ILE A 20 -2.84 0.80 7.91
N LEU A 21 -2.50 0.64 6.62
CA LEU A 21 -3.41 0.07 5.63
C LEU A 21 -3.78 -1.39 5.94
N LEU A 22 -2.83 -2.19 6.42
CA LEU A 22 -3.10 -3.54 6.92
C LEU A 22 -4.08 -3.52 8.10
N SER A 23 -3.90 -2.61 9.05
CA SER A 23 -4.78 -2.48 10.22
C SER A 23 -6.20 -2.09 9.79
N ILE A 24 -6.34 -1.11 8.89
CA ILE A 24 -7.62 -0.68 8.32
C ILE A 24 -8.31 -1.84 7.58
N SER A 25 -7.54 -2.61 6.81
CA SER A 25 -8.03 -3.80 6.10
C SER A 25 -8.52 -4.87 7.08
N MET A 26 -7.74 -5.15 8.12
CA MET A 26 -8.08 -6.14 9.15
C MET A 26 -9.26 -5.73 10.04
N ILE A 27 -9.58 -4.44 10.14
CA ILE A 27 -10.78 -3.98 10.87
C ILE A 27 -12.05 -4.22 10.02
N GLY A 28 -11.92 -4.56 8.74
CA GLY A 28 -13.05 -4.77 7.82
C GLY A 28 -13.55 -3.47 7.18
N MET A 29 -12.86 -2.34 7.39
CA MET A 29 -13.24 -1.07 6.77
C MET A 29 -13.14 -1.14 5.24
N VAL A 30 -12.10 -1.76 4.70
CA VAL A 30 -11.92 -1.89 3.24
C VAL A 30 -13.07 -2.69 2.61
N GLU A 31 -13.52 -3.75 3.28
CA GLU A 31 -14.65 -4.58 2.83
C GLU A 31 -15.99 -3.83 2.96
N ALA A 32 -16.25 -3.20 4.11
CA ALA A 32 -17.47 -2.41 4.33
C ALA A 32 -17.58 -1.22 3.36
N PHE A 33 -16.44 -0.66 2.94
CA PHE A 33 -16.38 0.36 1.91
C PHE A 33 -16.50 -0.22 0.50
N ASN A 34 -16.20 -1.49 0.28
CA ASN A 34 -16.38 -2.13 -1.02
C ASN A 34 -17.85 -2.43 -1.35
N GLU A 35 -18.72 -2.58 -0.35
CA GLU A 35 -20.18 -2.69 -0.56
C GLU A 35 -20.86 -1.36 -0.95
N ARG A 36 -20.13 -0.23 -0.86
CA ARG A 36 -20.67 1.10 -1.19
C ARG A 36 -19.96 1.69 -2.41
N ASP A 37 -20.61 1.53 -3.57
CA ASP A 37 -20.17 2.14 -4.82
C ASP A 37 -20.19 3.68 -4.74
N ILE A 38 -19.08 4.32 -5.11
CA ILE A 38 -19.02 5.78 -5.32
C ILE A 38 -19.28 6.13 -6.77
N ILE A 39 -18.72 5.30 -7.65
CA ILE A 39 -18.83 5.39 -9.10
C ILE A 39 -19.27 4.00 -9.53
N THR A 40 -20.56 3.87 -9.86
CA THR A 40 -21.17 2.61 -10.30
C THR A 40 -20.25 1.90 -11.30
N ASP A 41 -19.87 0.66 -11.00
CA ASP A 41 -19.09 -0.27 -11.84
C ASP A 41 -17.61 0.07 -12.17
N LEU A 42 -16.99 1.12 -11.61
CA LEU A 42 -15.58 1.45 -11.92
C LEU A 42 -14.64 1.59 -10.71
N PHE A 43 -15.09 2.14 -9.58
CA PHE A 43 -14.24 2.34 -8.40
C PHE A 43 -15.03 2.16 -7.10
N ALA A 44 -14.63 1.17 -6.30
CA ALA A 44 -15.14 0.98 -4.95
C ALA A 44 -14.39 1.88 -3.94
N MET A 45 -15.05 2.35 -2.86
CA MET A 45 -14.38 3.15 -1.81
C MET A 45 -13.16 2.42 -1.22
N GLY A 46 -13.20 1.09 -1.12
CA GLY A 46 -12.07 0.29 -0.64
C GLY A 46 -10.81 0.46 -1.49
N GLN A 47 -10.95 0.57 -2.81
CA GLN A 47 -9.82 0.80 -3.72
C GLN A 47 -9.23 2.21 -3.57
N LEU A 48 -10.05 3.23 -3.30
CA LEU A 48 -9.54 4.58 -3.03
C LEU A 48 -8.70 4.64 -1.76
N VAL A 49 -9.07 3.91 -0.70
CA VAL A 49 -8.27 3.82 0.53
C VAL A 49 -6.93 3.12 0.27
N ILE A 50 -6.96 2.06 -0.54
CA ILE A 50 -5.76 1.33 -0.97
C ILE A 50 -4.83 2.25 -1.78
N PHE A 51 -5.33 3.01 -2.75
CA PHE A 51 -4.52 3.88 -3.60
C PHE A 51 -4.05 5.17 -2.91
N SER A 52 -4.85 5.71 -1.99
CA SER A 52 -4.48 6.94 -1.26
C SER A 52 -3.34 6.74 -0.28
N THR A 53 -3.19 5.55 0.30
CA THR A 53 -2.11 5.26 1.26
C THR A 53 -0.69 5.45 0.69
N PRO A 54 -0.29 4.78 -0.41
CA PRO A 54 1.04 4.98 -0.99
C PRO A 54 1.23 6.39 -1.53
N LEU A 55 0.16 7.02 -2.03
CA LEU A 55 0.20 8.37 -2.58
C LEU A 55 0.45 9.41 -1.48
N LEU A 56 -0.24 9.32 -0.36
CA LEU A 56 -0.01 10.17 0.80
C LEU A 56 1.38 9.91 1.40
N ALA A 57 1.80 8.65 1.51
CA ALA A 57 3.13 8.32 1.99
C ALA A 57 4.20 8.97 1.10
N ALA A 58 4.17 8.73 -0.22
CA ALA A 58 5.13 9.32 -1.15
C ALA A 58 5.11 10.86 -1.12
N TYR A 59 3.93 11.48 -1.14
CA TYR A 59 3.79 12.93 -1.05
C TYR A 59 4.39 13.53 0.23
N TYR A 60 4.20 12.87 1.38
CA TYR A 60 4.81 13.33 2.64
C TYR A 60 6.35 13.21 2.62
N LEU A 61 6.89 12.26 1.87
CA LEU A 61 8.34 12.01 1.78
C LEU A 61 9.03 12.92 0.77
N THR A 62 8.38 13.26 -0.35
CA THR A 62 8.98 14.07 -1.41
C THR A 62 8.62 15.54 -1.34
N ARG A 63 7.74 15.92 -0.40
CA ARG A 63 7.43 17.33 -0.15
C ARG A 63 8.72 18.10 0.11
N PRO A 64 9.03 19.15 -0.70
CA PRO A 64 10.26 19.89 -0.56
C PRO A 64 10.30 20.54 0.82
N GLN A 65 11.26 20.11 1.65
CA GLN A 65 11.57 20.76 2.91
C GLN A 65 12.46 21.97 2.64
N PRO A 66 12.32 23.07 3.41
CA PRO A 66 13.11 24.28 3.21
C PRO A 66 14.63 24.09 3.39
N GLU A 67 15.06 22.91 3.86
CA GLU A 67 16.47 22.55 4.05
C GLU A 67 17.07 21.71 2.90
N ASP A 68 16.26 21.27 1.93
CA ASP A 68 16.74 20.41 0.84
C ASP A 68 17.22 21.21 -0.37
N ASP A 69 18.53 21.17 -0.56
CA ASP A 69 19.20 21.57 -1.80
C ASP A 69 18.60 20.79 -2.99
N ALA A 70 18.37 21.46 -4.12
CA ALA A 70 17.58 20.97 -5.26
C ALA A 70 17.72 19.45 -5.48
N GLN A 71 16.76 18.68 -4.96
CA GLN A 71 16.80 17.23 -5.08
C GLN A 71 16.70 16.86 -6.57
N ASN A 72 17.63 16.04 -7.04
CA ASN A 72 17.59 15.55 -8.42
C ASN A 72 16.29 14.77 -8.63
N ALA A 73 15.57 15.02 -9.73
CA ALA A 73 14.31 14.33 -10.05
C ALA A 73 14.43 12.79 -10.00
N ALA A 74 15.60 12.25 -10.32
CA ALA A 74 15.90 10.82 -10.20
C ALA A 74 15.88 10.30 -8.74
N GLN A 75 16.25 11.12 -7.76
CA GLN A 75 16.22 10.76 -6.34
C GLN A 75 14.81 10.79 -5.78
N MET A 76 13.97 11.74 -6.19
CA MET A 76 12.55 11.81 -5.81
C MET A 76 11.79 10.57 -6.31
N ILE A 77 11.96 10.21 -7.59
CA ILE A 77 11.34 9.01 -8.18
C ILE A 77 11.80 7.74 -7.45
N LEU A 78 13.10 7.62 -7.14
CA LEU A 78 13.62 6.45 -6.43
C LEU A 78 13.03 6.33 -5.00
N GLN A 79 12.89 7.44 -4.28
CA GLN A 79 12.27 7.45 -2.96
C GLN A 79 10.79 7.10 -3.03
N GLY A 80 10.05 7.62 -4.01
CA GLY A 80 8.65 7.28 -4.26
C GLY A 80 8.42 5.80 -4.54
N VAL A 81 9.25 5.20 -5.40
CA VAL A 81 9.19 3.75 -5.68
C VAL A 81 9.46 2.94 -4.42
N ILE A 82 10.52 3.28 -3.66
CA ILE A 82 10.87 2.55 -2.44
C ILE A 82 9.73 2.69 -1.41
N ALA A 83 9.17 3.88 -1.22
CA ALA A 83 8.06 4.10 -0.31
C ALA A 83 6.82 3.26 -0.70
N GLY A 84 6.41 3.31 -1.96
CA GLY A 84 5.27 2.56 -2.49
C GLY A 84 5.44 1.05 -2.34
N VAL A 85 6.62 0.52 -2.70
CA VAL A 85 6.93 -0.92 -2.52
C VAL A 85 6.91 -1.29 -1.03
N MET A 86 7.50 -0.46 -0.15
CA MET A 86 7.52 -0.74 1.29
C MET A 86 6.12 -0.70 1.91
N THR A 87 5.20 0.12 1.40
CA THR A 87 3.78 0.13 1.81
C THR A 87 3.05 -1.15 1.40
N ALA A 88 3.43 -1.77 0.29
CA ALA A 88 2.81 -3.02 -0.17
C ALA A 88 3.29 -4.25 0.62
N VAL A 89 4.46 -4.21 1.24
CA VAL A 89 5.07 -5.37 1.94
C VAL A 89 4.16 -5.97 3.03
N PRO A 90 3.59 -5.19 3.98
CA PRO A 90 2.74 -5.76 5.02
C PRO A 90 1.49 -6.46 4.48
N ILE A 91 0.86 -5.87 3.45
CA ILE A 91 -0.35 -6.41 2.83
C ILE A 91 -0.04 -7.67 2.02
N PHE A 92 1.04 -7.64 1.25
CA PHE A 92 1.51 -8.82 0.53
C PHE A 92 1.85 -9.96 1.48
N THR A 93 2.45 -9.65 2.63
CA THR A 93 2.70 -10.64 3.70
C THR A 93 1.40 -11.24 4.21
N LEU A 94 0.36 -10.43 4.43
CA LEU A 94 -0.96 -10.94 4.82
C LEU A 94 -1.52 -11.93 3.79
N ILE A 95 -1.43 -11.61 2.50
CA ILE A 95 -1.87 -12.50 1.39
C ILE A 95 -1.09 -13.82 1.39
N LEU A 96 0.23 -13.80 1.64
CA LEU A 96 1.02 -15.03 1.74
C LEU A 96 0.66 -15.86 2.97
N VAL A 97 0.39 -15.20 4.09
CA VAL A 97 0.10 -15.85 5.36
C VAL A 97 -1.28 -16.54 5.28
N THR A 98 -2.26 -15.99 4.57
CA THR A 98 -3.55 -16.66 4.29
C THR A 98 -3.43 -17.89 3.37
N LEU A 99 -2.41 -17.95 2.50
CA LEU A 99 -2.14 -19.14 1.66
C LEU A 99 -1.58 -20.30 2.48
N VAL A 100 -0.72 -20.02 3.47
CA VAL A 100 -0.07 -21.06 4.28
C VAL A 100 -0.96 -21.48 5.46
N TRP A 101 -1.72 -20.54 6.02
CA TRP A 101 -2.58 -20.77 7.19
C TRP A 101 -4.06 -20.53 6.85
N THR A 102 -4.76 -21.59 6.45
CA THR A 102 -6.20 -21.53 6.14
C THR A 102 -7.09 -21.22 7.35
N ASN A 103 -6.57 -21.37 8.58
CA ASN A 103 -7.28 -21.11 9.85
C ASN A 103 -7.03 -19.72 10.42
N ILE A 104 -6.39 -18.80 9.69
CA ILE A 104 -6.19 -17.41 10.13
C ILE A 104 -7.49 -16.70 10.52
N ARG A 105 -8.60 -17.12 9.92
CA ARG A 105 -9.95 -16.60 10.19
C ARG A 105 -10.39 -16.80 11.64
N ASP A 106 -9.81 -17.78 12.35
CA ASP A 106 -10.11 -18.03 13.77
C ASP A 106 -9.50 -16.94 14.68
N PHE A 107 -8.45 -16.27 14.21
CA PHE A 107 -7.78 -15.18 14.91
C PHE A 107 -8.11 -13.80 14.34
N LEU A 108 -8.41 -13.73 13.04
CA LEU A 108 -8.76 -12.52 12.30
C LEU A 108 -10.09 -12.72 11.58
N VAL A 109 -11.19 -12.62 12.33
CA VAL A 109 -12.57 -12.82 11.84
C VAL A 109 -12.90 -11.93 10.61
N ASN A 110 -12.30 -10.74 10.56
CA ASN A 110 -12.51 -9.76 9.49
C ASN A 110 -11.58 -9.94 8.27
N VAL A 111 -10.68 -10.93 8.28
CA VAL A 111 -9.93 -11.31 7.07
C VAL A 111 -10.81 -12.29 6.29
N SER A 112 -11.80 -11.73 5.60
CA SER A 112 -12.75 -12.46 4.78
C SER A 112 -12.13 -12.83 3.41
N PRO A 113 -12.67 -13.84 2.72
CA PRO A 113 -12.32 -14.12 1.33
C PRO A 113 -12.55 -12.92 0.41
N ALA A 114 -13.57 -12.11 0.69
CA ALA A 114 -13.88 -10.90 -0.07
C ALA A 114 -12.76 -9.86 0.05
N LEU A 115 -12.17 -9.66 1.24
CA LEU A 115 -11.01 -8.79 1.40
C LEU A 115 -9.82 -9.24 0.55
N ILE A 116 -9.53 -10.55 0.52
CA ILE A 116 -8.43 -11.08 -0.29
C ILE A 116 -8.74 -10.91 -1.78
N GLU A 117 -9.98 -11.14 -2.20
CA GLU A 117 -10.41 -10.91 -3.58
C GLU A 117 -10.24 -9.45 -4.01
N ILE A 118 -10.62 -8.49 -3.15
CA ILE A 118 -10.42 -7.05 -3.38
C ILE A 118 -8.93 -6.72 -3.50
N LEU A 119 -8.11 -7.20 -2.56
CA LEU A 119 -6.67 -6.95 -2.54
C LEU A 119 -5.92 -7.62 -3.71
N THR A 120 -6.48 -8.71 -4.25
CA THR A 120 -5.90 -9.44 -5.38
C THR A 120 -6.53 -9.06 -6.72
N PHE A 121 -7.45 -8.10 -6.73
CA PHE A 121 -8.22 -7.69 -7.92
C PHE A 121 -8.95 -8.86 -8.60
N GLY A 122 -9.43 -9.83 -7.82
CA GLY A 122 -10.07 -11.05 -8.33
C GLY A 122 -9.11 -12.04 -9.02
N MET A 123 -7.80 -11.81 -8.96
CA MET A 123 -6.79 -12.70 -9.51
C MET A 123 -6.31 -13.73 -8.49
N THR A 124 -5.47 -14.68 -8.92
CA THR A 124 -4.83 -15.63 -7.99
C THR A 124 -3.97 -14.88 -6.96
N PRO A 125 -3.91 -15.32 -5.70
CA PRO A 125 -3.29 -14.56 -4.61
C PRO A 125 -1.85 -14.09 -4.88
N ILE A 126 -1.06 -14.93 -5.56
CA ILE A 126 0.33 -14.62 -5.92
C ILE A 126 0.38 -13.52 -7.00
N VAL A 127 -0.42 -13.66 -8.06
CA VAL A 127 -0.43 -12.69 -9.16
C VAL A 127 -1.05 -11.37 -8.70
N GLY A 128 -2.16 -11.41 -7.97
CA GLY A 128 -2.82 -10.24 -7.40
C GLY A 128 -1.91 -9.47 -6.44
N GLY A 129 -1.15 -10.17 -5.60
CA GLY A 129 -0.17 -9.53 -4.71
C GLY A 129 0.99 -8.86 -5.46
N LEU A 130 1.48 -9.45 -6.56
CA LEU A 130 2.49 -8.82 -7.42
C LEU A 130 1.95 -7.60 -8.17
N VAL A 131 0.70 -7.68 -8.64
CA VAL A 131 0.01 -6.54 -9.25
C VAL A 131 -0.17 -5.43 -8.22
N LEU A 132 -0.58 -5.74 -6.99
CA LEU A 132 -0.70 -4.75 -5.91
C LEU A 132 0.63 -4.06 -5.62
N MET A 133 1.74 -4.80 -5.51
CA MET A 133 3.07 -4.18 -5.36
C MET A 133 3.42 -3.24 -6.52
N SER A 134 3.11 -3.65 -7.75
CA SER A 134 3.37 -2.85 -8.95
C SER A 134 2.55 -1.56 -8.95
N VAL A 135 1.26 -1.65 -8.60
CA VAL A 135 0.36 -0.50 -8.52
C VAL A 135 0.79 0.46 -7.40
N MET A 136 1.17 -0.08 -6.24
CA MET A 136 1.68 0.72 -5.11
C MET A 136 2.99 1.44 -5.47
N ALA A 137 3.87 0.80 -6.25
CA ALA A 137 5.08 1.43 -6.76
C ALA A 137 4.76 2.57 -7.73
N VAL A 138 3.82 2.37 -8.66
CA VAL A 138 3.37 3.42 -9.60
C VAL A 138 2.73 4.58 -8.85
N MET A 139 1.85 4.31 -7.87
CA MET A 139 1.23 5.34 -7.04
C MET A 139 2.27 6.10 -6.19
N GLY A 140 3.32 5.40 -5.75
CA GLY A 140 4.45 6.03 -5.08
C GLY A 140 5.25 6.96 -5.98
N ILE A 141 5.35 6.68 -7.30
CA ILE A 141 5.93 7.61 -8.27
C ILE A 141 5.02 8.81 -8.50
N VAL A 142 3.70 8.61 -8.59
CA VAL A 142 2.74 9.70 -8.81
C VAL A 142 2.69 10.66 -7.62
N GLY A 143 2.88 10.14 -6.41
CA GLY A 143 2.99 10.97 -5.20
C GLY A 143 4.35 11.64 -5.00
N ALA A 144 5.39 11.22 -5.74
CA ALA A 144 6.75 11.73 -5.61
C ALA A 144 6.96 13.06 -6.35
#